data_AF-A0A1T5BXR6-F1
#
_entry.id   AF-A0A1T5BXR6-F1
#
_cell.length_a   1.000
_cell.length_b   1.000
_cell.length_c   1.000
_cell.angle_alpha   90.00
_cell.angle_beta   90.00
_cell.angle_gamma   90.00
#
_symmetry.space_group_name_H-M   'P 1'
#
loop_
_entity.id
_entity.type
_entity.pdbx_description
1 polymer ?
#
loop_
_entity_poly.entity_id
_entity_poly.type
_entity_poly.pdbx_seq_one_letter_code
_entity_poly.pdbx_strand_id
1 'polypeptide(L)'
;MTILENWHKWTSFLGQNVMRAESSGVPSQMIQQAAVQIGEYLATNVDPKNEQERVLSDLWGVASEEEKHALANCVVKLVQNKPVQ
;
A
#
# COMPACT_ATOMS: atom_id res chain seq x y z
N MET A 1 13.04 8.98 -12.08
CA MET A 1 12.33 7.84 -11.46
C MET A 1 10.86 8.23 -11.38
N THR A 2 10.04 7.55 -12.18
CA THR A 2 8.63 7.91 -12.42
C THR A 2 7.73 7.24 -11.40
N ILE A 3 6.59 7.86 -11.12
CA ILE A 3 5.65 7.52 -10.04
C ILE A 3 5.02 6.13 -10.22
N LEU A 4 4.97 5.64 -11.46
CA LEU A 4 4.71 4.22 -11.80
C LEU A 4 5.67 3.27 -11.08
N GLU A 5 6.95 3.60 -10.97
CA GLU A 5 7.89 2.79 -10.19
C GLU A 5 7.49 2.79 -8.72
N ASN A 6 7.06 3.91 -8.13
CA ASN A 6 6.85 4.00 -6.68
C ASN A 6 5.58 3.28 -6.24
N TRP A 7 4.46 3.45 -6.95
CA TRP A 7 3.21 2.76 -6.62
C TRP A 7 3.28 1.26 -6.93
N HIS A 8 3.84 0.90 -8.09
CA HIS A 8 4.04 -0.51 -8.45
C HIS A 8 5.08 -1.18 -7.54
N LYS A 9 6.15 -0.48 -7.14
CA LYS A 9 7.09 -0.99 -6.12
C LYS A 9 6.43 -1.11 -4.77
N TRP A 10 5.58 -0.17 -4.35
CA TRP A 10 4.87 -0.27 -3.07
C TRP A 10 3.91 -1.45 -3.03
N THR A 11 3.09 -1.61 -4.06
CA THR A 11 2.17 -2.76 -4.18
C THR A 11 2.92 -4.08 -4.29
N SER A 12 3.97 -4.18 -5.12
CA SER A 12 4.84 -5.37 -5.18
C SER A 12 5.56 -5.65 -3.86
N PHE A 13 6.08 -4.62 -3.19
CA PHE A 13 6.74 -4.73 -1.90
C PHE A 13 5.76 -5.27 -0.87
N LEU A 14 4.54 -4.74 -0.83
CA LEU A 14 3.49 -5.23 0.03
C LEU A 14 3.13 -6.68 -0.28
N GLY A 15 2.82 -7.01 -1.54
CA GLY A 15 2.45 -8.36 -1.94
C GLY A 15 3.52 -9.40 -1.56
N GLN A 16 4.79 -9.13 -1.88
CA GLN A 16 5.89 -10.05 -1.59
C GLN A 16 6.21 -10.15 -0.10
N ASN A 17 6.28 -9.02 0.62
CA ASN A 17 6.61 -9.05 2.05
C ASN A 17 5.46 -9.58 2.90
N VAL A 18 4.20 -9.34 2.52
CA VAL A 18 3.03 -9.95 3.19
C VAL A 18 3.07 -11.46 3.02
N MET A 19 3.18 -11.96 1.79
CA MET A 19 3.25 -13.42 1.54
C MET A 19 4.43 -14.08 2.27
N ARG A 20 5.58 -13.42 2.29
CA ARG A 20 6.77 -13.92 2.98
C ARG A 20 6.60 -13.90 4.50
N ALA A 21 6.00 -12.86 5.06
CA ALA A 21 5.79 -12.75 6.49
C ALA A 21 4.71 -13.72 7.00
N GLU A 22 3.62 -13.93 6.25
CA GLU A 22 2.62 -14.97 6.54
C GLU A 22 3.24 -16.37 6.54
N SER A 23 4.07 -16.68 5.54
CA SER A 23 4.76 -17.99 5.46
C SER A 23 5.88 -18.18 6.49
N SER A 24 6.40 -17.09 7.08
CA SER A 24 7.47 -17.13 8.09
C SER A 24 6.94 -17.11 9.53
N GLY A 25 5.62 -17.04 9.73
CA GLY A 25 5.01 -16.90 11.07
C GLY A 25 5.20 -15.52 11.70
N VAL A 26 5.58 -14.52 10.90
CA VAL A 26 5.71 -13.13 11.36
C VAL A 26 4.30 -12.56 11.61
N PRO A 27 4.06 -11.84 12.72
CA PRO A 27 2.75 -11.28 13.01
C PRO A 27 2.30 -10.30 11.91
N SER A 28 1.06 -10.48 11.44
CA SER A 28 0.40 -9.61 10.45
C SER A 28 0.43 -8.12 10.84
N GLN A 29 0.48 -7.83 12.13
CA GLN A 29 0.54 -6.50 12.71
C GLN A 29 1.83 -5.73 12.32
N MET A 30 2.98 -6.41 12.22
CA MET A 30 4.24 -5.80 11.82
C MET A 30 4.22 -5.40 10.34
N ILE A 31 3.57 -6.22 9.52
CA ILE A 31 3.40 -5.98 8.08
C ILE A 31 2.47 -4.77 7.86
N GLN A 32 1.38 -4.69 8.63
CA GLN A 32 0.46 -3.56 8.58
C GLN A 32 1.15 -2.24 8.95
N GLN A 33 1.99 -2.22 9.98
CA GLN A 33 2.75 -1.01 10.35
C GLN A 33 3.69 -0.56 9.23
N ALA A 34 4.41 -1.48 8.60
CA ALA A 34 5.25 -1.17 7.45
C ALA A 34 4.43 -0.65 6.26
N ALA A 35 3.25 -1.21 6.02
CA ALA A 35 2.33 -0.77 4.97
C ALA A 35 1.87 0.67 5.16
N VAL A 36 1.54 1.04 6.40
CA VAL A 36 1.10 2.40 6.76
C VAL A 36 2.23 3.40 6.57
N GLN A 37 3.44 3.12 7.06
CA GLN A 37 4.58 4.03 6.88
C GLN A 37 4.89 4.32 5.41
N ILE A 38 4.81 3.32 4.55
CA ILE A 38 5.06 3.53 3.12
C ILE A 38 3.87 4.26 2.46
N GLY A 39 2.63 3.98 2.89
CA GLY A 39 1.45 4.73 2.46
C GLY A 39 1.54 6.21 2.81
N GLU A 40 1.98 6.56 4.03
CA GLU A 40 2.22 7.93 4.45
C GLU A 40 3.32 8.62 3.64
N TYR A 41 4.43 7.92 3.40
CA TYR A 41 5.51 8.45 2.56
C TYR A 41 5.02 8.78 1.15
N LEU A 42 4.22 7.91 0.54
CA LEU A 42 3.64 8.13 -0.77
C LEU A 42 2.63 9.27 -0.78
N ALA A 43 1.69 9.30 0.17
CA ALA A 43 0.67 10.34 0.27
C ALA A 43 1.26 11.74 0.44
N THR A 44 2.42 11.84 1.10
CA THR A 44 3.04 13.14 1.41
C THR A 44 4.06 13.60 0.37
N ASN A 45 4.73 12.66 -0.32
CA ASN A 45 5.91 12.98 -1.16
C ASN A 45 5.72 12.67 -2.65
N VAL A 46 4.56 12.16 -3.07
CA VAL A 46 4.35 11.69 -4.44
C VAL A 46 3.10 12.32 -5.05
N ASP A 47 3.30 13.05 -6.15
CA ASP A 47 2.21 13.68 -6.92
C ASP A 47 1.48 12.64 -7.79
N PRO A 48 0.16 12.44 -7.66
CA PRO A 48 -0.55 11.43 -8.42
C PRO A 48 -0.52 11.70 -9.93
N LYS A 49 -0.06 10.74 -10.74
CA LYS A 49 0.07 10.88 -12.21
C LYS A 49 -1.12 10.38 -13.01
N ASN A 50 -2.02 9.64 -12.38
CA ASN A 50 -3.26 9.16 -12.99
C ASN A 50 -4.42 9.24 -11.98
N GLU A 51 -5.64 9.01 -12.48
CA GLU A 51 -6.86 9.13 -11.68
C GLU A 51 -6.94 8.06 -10.57
N GLN A 52 -6.43 6.85 -10.81
CA GLN A 52 -6.42 5.77 -9.83
C GLN A 52 -5.54 6.12 -8.61
N GLU A 53 -4.33 6.62 -8.88
CA GLU A 53 -3.40 7.11 -7.87
C GLU A 53 -3.99 8.30 -7.12
N ARG A 54 -4.66 9.22 -7.83
CA ARG A 54 -5.28 10.40 -7.22
C ARG A 54 -6.38 10.01 -6.24
N VAL A 55 -7.27 9.11 -6.63
CA VAL A 55 -8.34 8.61 -5.75
C VAL A 55 -7.77 7.96 -4.50
N LEU A 56 -6.73 7.13 -4.63
CA LEU A 56 -6.11 6.48 -3.48
C LEU A 56 -5.39 7.48 -2.56
N SER A 57 -4.72 8.49 -3.12
CA SER A 57 -4.08 9.57 -2.38
C SER A 57 -5.10 10.43 -1.62
N ASP A 58 -6.20 10.82 -2.28
CA ASP A 58 -7.28 11.61 -1.67
C ASP A 58 -7.96 10.83 -0.54
N LEU A 59 -8.25 9.54 -0.75
CA LEU A 59 -8.80 8.65 0.29
C LEU A 59 -7.85 8.52 1.49
N TRP A 60 -6.55 8.36 1.24
CA TRP A 60 -5.56 8.27 2.30
C TRP A 60 -5.42 9.58 3.09
N GLY A 61 -5.53 10.73 2.42
CA GLY A 61 -5.42 12.06 3.02
C GLY A 61 -6.57 12.43 3.96
N VAL A 62 -7.76 11.86 3.76
CA VAL A 62 -8.94 12.10 4.60
C VAL A 62 -9.22 10.99 5.61
N ALA A 63 -8.53 9.85 5.50
CA ALA A 63 -8.72 8.69 6.36
C ALA A 63 -8.13 8.89 7.76
N SER A 64 -8.86 8.44 8.78
CA SER A 64 -8.33 8.19 10.12
C SER A 64 -7.27 7.09 10.11
N GLU A 65 -6.51 6.95 11.19
CA GLU A 65 -5.49 5.90 11.30
C GLU A 65 -6.06 4.49 11.08
N GLU A 66 -7.21 4.19 11.68
CA GLU A 66 -7.87 2.89 11.52
C GLU A 66 -8.32 2.65 10.06
N GLU A 67 -8.80 3.69 9.37
CA GLU A 67 -9.17 3.62 7.96
C GLU A 67 -7.95 3.49 7.04
N LYS A 68 -6.81 4.13 7.35
CA LYS A 68 -5.54 3.93 6.62
C LYS A 68 -5.06 2.48 6.75
N HIS A 69 -5.15 1.89 7.94
CA HIS A 69 -4.87 0.47 8.16
C HIS A 69 -5.79 -0.43 7.33
N ALA A 70 -7.09 -0.14 7.29
CA ALA A 70 -8.04 -0.87 6.47
C ALA A 70 -7.76 -0.72 4.96
N LEU A 71 -7.44 0.49 4.51
CA LEU A 71 -7.10 0.81 3.12
C LEU A 71 -5.83 0.07 2.69
N ALA A 72 -4.77 0.08 3.51
CA ALA A 72 -3.56 -0.68 3.27
C ALA A 72 -3.83 -2.19 3.15
N ASN A 73 -4.64 -2.76 4.06
CA ASN A 73 -5.06 -4.16 3.99
C ASN A 73 -5.82 -4.49 2.71
N CYS A 74 -6.72 -3.60 2.27
CA CYS A 74 -7.47 -3.77 1.03
C CYS A 74 -6.54 -3.79 -0.18
N VAL A 75 -5.54 -2.89 -0.23
CA VAL A 75 -4.57 -2.88 -1.33
C VAL A 75 -3.67 -4.12 -1.33
N VAL A 76 -3.22 -4.58 -0.16
CA VAL A 76 -2.50 -5.85 -0.02
C VAL A 76 -3.30 -6.99 -0.63
N LYS A 77 -4.57 -7.14 -0.22
CA LYS A 77 -5.46 -8.20 -0.73
C LYS A 77 -5.71 -8.05 -2.22
N LEU A 78 -5.87 -6.82 -2.71
CA LEU A 78 -6.04 -6.54 -4.13
C LEU A 78 -4.84 -7.07 -4.91
N VAL A 79 -3.62 -6.74 -4.52
CA VAL A 79 -2.40 -7.16 -5.21
C VAL A 79 -2.19 -8.68 -5.15
N GLN A 80 -2.51 -9.31 -4.02
CA GLN A 80 -2.43 -10.76 -3.86
C GLN A 80 -3.42 -11.53 -4.75
N ASN A 81 -4.65 -11.03 -4.89
CA ASN A 81 -5.73 -11.74 -5.57
C ASN A 81 -5.91 -11.31 -7.03
N LYS A 82 -5.48 -10.10 -7.38
CA LYS A 82 -5.58 -9.49 -8.70
C LYS A 82 -4.30 -8.68 -8.95
N PRO A 83 -3.27 -9.25 -9.59
CA PRO A 83 -2.13 -8.46 -10.01
C PRO A 83 -2.67 -7.33 -10.90
N VAL A 84 -2.42 -6.08 -10.48
CA VAL A 84 -2.82 -4.88 -11.21
C VAL A 84 -2.21 -4.99 -12.61
N GLN A 85 -3.05 -5.15 -13.64
CA GLN A 85 -2.65 -5.20 -15.04
C GLN A 85 -2.49 -3.79 -15.61
#